data_AF-X6NYW9-F1
#
_entry.id   AF-X6NYW9-F1
#
_cell.length_a   1.000
_cell.length_b   1.000
_cell.length_c   1.000
_cell.angle_alpha   90.00
_cell.angle_beta   90.00
_cell.angle_gamma   90.00
#
_symmetry.space_group_name_H-M   'P 1'
#
loop_
_entity.id
_entity.type
_entity.pdbx_description
1 polymer ?
#
loop_
_entity_poly.entity_id
_entity_poly.type
_entity_poly.pdbx_seq_one_letter_code
_entity_poly.pdbx_strand_id
1 'polypeptide(L)'
;MIYKKKKAKGTLPIGASELEALERATVKQQIVNMLPKDDDKKSIAIRRKTLSEIEKRDWKFQQHLLQKKQDQRFDVIMNKVRKRDEQMERETQQRLDKLRYNIYERQTHFKDKIHRKRVQCSRKIGQSYAKFQSLLDASKCGVRYNFATIDDYHSFDSKIYLESKALGHIPQHSNDHLIHSILQSEEMQTHVRENMIHLHNQSTSQISGSQNVALKKNGLYSCPNKQNSQNETNNKNRSILKDLNTMEKLLHKTNSMFSSLHDTQAARTTSTEHHSFFDFMIRPPTPKFNHTLPSDLEVGVTLVQSLIRGRAVQNEMCQGKNETLELIEKLKNKDKENQKQ
;
A
#
# COMPACT_ATOMS: atom_id res chain seq x y z
N MET A 1 32.32 -73.53 -4.75
CA MET A 1 32.00 -74.53 -3.70
C MET A 1 30.50 -74.58 -3.51
N ILE A 2 29.94 -75.80 -3.60
CA ILE A 2 28.50 -76.07 -3.69
C ILE A 2 27.90 -76.06 -2.28
N TYR A 3 27.04 -75.09 -1.99
CA TYR A 3 26.34 -74.98 -0.70
C TYR A 3 25.20 -76.02 -0.62
N LYS A 4 25.48 -77.21 -0.10
CA LYS A 4 24.43 -78.13 0.36
C LYS A 4 23.86 -77.62 1.68
N LYS A 5 22.71 -76.94 1.62
CA LYS A 5 21.90 -76.55 2.80
C LYS A 5 21.45 -77.81 3.56
N LYS A 6 22.25 -78.31 4.49
CA LYS A 6 21.77 -79.25 5.51
C LYS A 6 20.89 -78.46 6.48
N LYS A 7 19.57 -78.55 6.31
CA LYS A 7 18.60 -78.03 7.28
C LYS A 7 18.34 -79.10 8.35
N ALA A 8 18.54 -78.75 9.62
CA ALA A 8 17.83 -79.44 10.70
C ALA A 8 16.38 -78.94 10.72
N LYS A 9 15.41 -79.80 11.02
CA LYS A 9 13.99 -79.45 11.07
C LYS A 9 13.77 -78.37 12.14
N GLY A 10 13.54 -77.11 11.73
CA GLY A 10 13.12 -76.00 12.61
C GLY A 10 14.08 -74.82 12.79
N THR A 11 15.29 -74.82 12.21
CA THR A 11 16.24 -73.70 12.39
C THR A 11 16.32 -72.77 11.17
N LEU A 12 16.54 -71.46 11.44
CA LEU A 12 16.81 -70.46 10.41
C LEU A 12 18.09 -70.83 9.64
N PRO A 13 18.16 -70.54 8.33
CA PRO A 13 19.36 -70.80 7.55
C PRO A 13 20.52 -69.95 8.07
N ILE A 14 21.67 -70.59 8.28
CA ILE A 14 22.93 -69.93 8.67
C ILE A 14 23.23 -68.77 7.71
N GLY A 15 23.50 -67.60 8.28
CA GLY A 15 23.90 -66.40 7.53
C GLY A 15 25.35 -66.47 7.04
N ALA A 16 25.70 -65.66 6.03
CA ALA A 16 27.06 -65.65 5.48
C ALA A 16 28.15 -65.29 6.53
N SER A 17 27.84 -64.38 7.46
CA SER A 17 28.75 -64.03 8.56
C SER A 17 28.89 -65.13 9.61
N GLU A 18 27.81 -65.87 9.87
CA GLU A 18 27.83 -67.01 10.79
C GLU A 18 28.63 -68.16 10.21
N LEU A 19 28.49 -68.40 8.91
CA LEU A 19 29.28 -69.39 8.19
C LEU A 19 30.78 -69.05 8.23
N GLU A 20 31.15 -67.79 7.96
CA GLU A 20 32.56 -67.36 8.05
C GLU A 20 33.12 -67.53 9.48
N ALA A 21 32.31 -67.22 10.50
CA ALA A 21 32.71 -67.40 11.89
C ALA A 21 32.90 -68.89 12.25
N LEU A 22 32.01 -69.76 11.77
CA LEU A 22 32.11 -71.21 11.95
C LEU A 22 33.32 -71.79 11.22
N GLU A 23 33.55 -71.40 9.96
CA GLU A 23 34.74 -71.81 9.20
C GLU A 23 36.02 -71.42 9.95
N ARG A 24 36.13 -70.17 10.44
CA ARG A 24 37.27 -69.74 11.27
C ARG A 24 37.42 -70.55 12.56
N ALA A 25 36.32 -70.86 13.25
CA ALA A 25 36.34 -71.67 14.46
C ALA A 25 36.82 -73.12 14.18
N THR A 26 36.37 -73.72 13.07
CA THR A 26 36.81 -75.06 12.66
C THR A 26 38.30 -75.07 12.29
N VAL A 27 38.77 -74.08 11.53
CA VAL A 27 40.19 -73.93 11.18
C VAL A 27 41.04 -73.75 12.45
N LYS A 28 40.58 -72.93 13.40
CA LYS A 28 41.25 -72.75 14.69
C LYS A 28 41.34 -74.06 15.47
N GLN A 29 40.26 -74.83 15.57
CA GLN A 29 40.26 -76.14 16.22
C GLN A 29 41.22 -77.13 15.53
N GLN A 30 41.22 -77.17 14.20
CA GLN A 30 42.15 -78.00 13.42
C GLN A 30 43.60 -77.64 13.73
N ILE A 31 43.94 -76.35 13.75
CA ILE A 31 45.30 -75.89 14.08
C ILE A 31 45.66 -76.27 15.53
N VAL A 32 44.76 -76.08 16.49
CA VAL A 32 44.95 -76.46 17.90
C VAL A 32 45.17 -77.96 18.07
N ASN A 33 44.46 -78.79 17.30
CA ASN A 33 44.60 -80.24 17.34
C ASN A 33 45.91 -80.73 16.70
N MET A 34 46.44 -80.00 15.70
CA MET A 34 47.70 -80.32 15.02
C MET A 34 48.94 -79.87 15.82
N LEU A 35 48.77 -79.16 16.94
CA LEU A 35 49.86 -78.65 17.74
C LEU A 35 50.53 -79.75 18.58
N PRO A 36 51.87 -79.78 18.68
CA PRO A 36 52.59 -80.71 19.55
C PRO A 36 52.14 -80.65 21.01
N LYS A 37 52.27 -81.78 21.72
CA LYS A 37 52.00 -81.90 23.16
C LYS A 37 53.07 -81.19 24.00
N ASP A 38 52.72 -80.83 25.23
CA ASP A 38 53.54 -80.03 26.15
C ASP A 38 54.59 -80.88 26.91
N ASP A 39 55.22 -81.83 26.23
CA ASP A 39 56.21 -82.72 26.84
C ASP A 39 57.62 -82.07 26.88
N ASP A 40 57.95 -81.19 25.94
CA ASP A 40 59.31 -80.71 25.67
C ASP A 40 59.40 -79.17 25.63
N LYS A 41 60.49 -78.57 26.13
CA LYS A 41 60.62 -77.09 26.19
C LYS A 41 60.52 -76.43 24.80
N LYS A 42 61.03 -77.11 23.77
CA LYS A 42 60.95 -76.64 22.38
C LYS A 42 59.52 -76.76 21.81
N SER A 43 58.79 -77.83 22.15
CA SER A 43 57.40 -78.01 21.69
C SER A 43 56.47 -76.97 22.31
N ILE A 44 56.66 -76.66 23.60
CA ILE A 44 55.95 -75.59 24.31
C ILE A 44 56.22 -74.22 23.67
N ALA A 45 57.47 -73.93 23.29
CA ALA A 45 57.81 -72.65 22.64
C ALA A 45 57.11 -72.47 21.28
N ILE A 46 57.05 -73.54 20.47
CA ILE A 46 56.33 -73.55 19.19
C ILE A 46 54.83 -73.36 19.42
N ARG A 47 54.26 -74.05 20.40
CA ARG A 47 52.84 -73.94 20.76
C ARG A 47 52.46 -72.53 21.20
N ARG A 48 53.28 -71.91 22.04
CA ARG A 48 53.06 -70.53 22.50
C ARG A 48 53.11 -69.52 21.34
N LYS A 49 54.10 -69.65 20.46
CA LYS A 49 54.24 -68.77 19.29
C LYS A 49 53.04 -68.86 18.36
N THR A 50 52.66 -70.08 18.01
CA THR A 50 51.53 -70.33 17.10
C THR A 50 50.20 -69.86 17.70
N LEU A 51 49.92 -70.13 18.98
CA LEU A 51 48.73 -69.63 19.66
C LEU A 51 48.69 -68.10 19.69
N SER A 52 49.80 -67.43 20.02
CA SER A 52 49.87 -65.97 20.00
C SER A 52 49.60 -65.38 18.61
N GLU A 53 50.10 -66.02 17.55
CA GLU A 53 49.81 -65.57 16.19
C GLU A 53 48.33 -65.76 15.81
N ILE A 54 47.68 -66.84 16.25
CA ILE A 54 46.25 -67.06 16.05
C ILE A 54 45.44 -66.00 16.79
N GLU A 55 45.76 -65.72 18.05
CA GLU A 55 45.12 -64.67 18.84
C GLU A 55 45.25 -63.30 18.18
N LYS A 56 46.42 -62.96 17.63
CA LYS A 56 46.63 -61.72 16.87
C LYS A 56 45.74 -61.65 15.62
N ARG A 57 45.59 -62.75 14.88
CA ARG A 57 44.72 -62.81 13.68
C ARG A 57 43.24 -62.67 14.07
N ASP A 58 42.82 -63.36 15.13
CA ASP A 58 41.45 -63.29 15.66
C ASP A 58 41.13 -61.88 16.16
N TRP A 59 42.04 -61.25 16.90
CA TRP A 59 41.89 -59.89 17.39
C TRP A 59 41.76 -58.89 16.23
N LYS A 60 42.61 -59.02 15.18
CA LYS A 60 42.49 -58.19 13.97
C LYS A 60 41.14 -58.34 13.29
N PHE A 61 40.61 -59.56 13.21
CA PHE A 61 39.30 -59.80 12.62
C PHE A 61 38.17 -59.19 13.45
N GLN A 62 38.22 -59.34 14.78
CA GLN A 62 37.26 -58.69 15.68
C GLN A 62 37.30 -57.18 15.56
N GLN A 63 38.49 -56.59 15.46
CA GLN A 63 38.65 -55.15 15.22
C GLN A 63 38.03 -54.71 13.90
N HIS A 64 38.25 -55.45 12.82
CA HIS A 64 37.62 -55.16 11.53
C HIS A 64 36.08 -55.23 11.60
N LEU A 65 35.52 -56.23 12.28
CA LEU A 65 34.06 -56.32 12.48
C LEU A 65 33.52 -55.16 13.32
N LEU A 66 34.26 -54.75 14.34
CA LEU A 66 33.90 -53.60 15.17
C LEU A 66 33.92 -52.32 14.35
N GLN A 67 34.99 -52.10 13.58
CA GLN A 67 35.12 -50.97 12.67
C GLN A 67 33.94 -50.92 11.68
N LYS A 68 33.62 -52.04 11.03
CA LYS A 68 32.46 -52.13 10.12
C LYS A 68 31.14 -51.70 10.80
N LYS A 69 30.91 -52.10 12.06
CA LYS A 69 29.73 -51.67 12.83
C LYS A 69 29.77 -50.18 13.17
N GLN A 70 30.95 -49.64 13.47
CA GLN A 70 31.14 -48.22 13.75
C GLN A 70 30.90 -47.38 12.49
N ASP A 71 31.43 -47.79 11.34
CA ASP A 71 31.25 -47.12 10.05
C ASP A 71 29.76 -47.07 9.69
N GLN A 72 29.03 -48.17 9.84
CA GLN A 72 27.57 -48.20 9.64
C GLN A 72 26.82 -47.21 10.54
N ARG A 73 27.22 -47.09 11.82
CA ARG A 73 26.62 -46.12 12.74
C ARG A 73 27.00 -44.69 12.35
N PHE A 74 28.24 -44.48 11.94
CA PHE A 74 28.75 -43.19 11.48
C PHE A 74 27.97 -42.70 10.26
N ASP A 75 27.73 -43.57 9.27
CA ASP A 75 26.92 -43.24 8.09
C ASP A 75 25.52 -42.76 8.45
N VAL A 76 24.87 -43.43 9.40
CA VAL A 76 23.54 -43.02 9.90
C VAL A 76 23.61 -41.64 10.56
N ILE A 77 24.63 -41.38 11.38
CA ILE A 77 24.82 -40.09 12.04
C ILE A 77 25.07 -38.99 11.01
N MET A 78 25.96 -39.22 10.04
CA MET A 78 26.27 -38.27 8.98
C MET A 78 25.04 -37.92 8.15
N ASN A 79 24.22 -38.91 7.80
CA ASN A 79 22.95 -38.67 7.10
C ASN A 79 21.96 -37.86 7.95
N LYS A 80 21.90 -38.08 9.26
CA LYS A 80 21.06 -37.28 10.16
C LYS A 80 21.56 -35.84 10.28
N VAL A 81 22.87 -35.64 10.40
CA VAL A 81 23.49 -34.31 10.42
C VAL A 81 23.18 -33.56 9.13
N ARG A 82 23.39 -34.20 7.97
CA ARG A 82 23.08 -33.62 6.66
C ARG A 82 21.61 -33.20 6.55
N LYS A 83 20.67 -34.07 6.91
CA LYS A 83 19.23 -33.75 6.89
C LYS A 83 18.87 -32.58 7.81
N ARG A 84 19.52 -32.49 8.97
CA ARG A 84 19.33 -31.37 9.90
C ARG A 84 19.85 -30.07 9.28
N ASP A 85 21.01 -30.08 8.64
CA ASP A 85 21.57 -28.90 7.97
C ASP A 85 20.70 -28.46 6.77
N GLU A 86 20.25 -29.40 5.94
CA GLU A 86 19.30 -29.14 4.84
C GLU A 86 17.97 -28.55 5.33
N GLN A 87 17.47 -28.97 6.50
CA GLN A 87 16.28 -28.39 7.11
C GLN A 87 16.54 -26.95 7.57
N MET A 88 17.67 -26.72 8.25
CA MET A 88 18.06 -25.38 8.70
C MET A 88 18.21 -24.43 7.52
N GLU A 89 18.86 -24.87 6.44
CA GLU A 89 19.05 -24.08 5.24
C GLU A 89 17.73 -23.75 4.53
N ARG A 90 16.77 -24.69 4.51
CA ARG A 90 15.42 -24.41 4.00
C ARG A 90 14.71 -23.35 4.82
N GLU A 91 14.80 -23.42 6.14
CA GLU A 91 14.17 -22.43 7.03
C GLU A 91 14.81 -21.05 6.90
N THR A 92 16.14 -20.98 6.82
CA THR A 92 16.83 -19.70 6.61
C THR A 92 16.49 -19.12 5.25
N GLN A 93 16.45 -19.94 4.20
CA GLN A 93 16.07 -19.51 2.86
C GLN A 93 14.64 -18.94 2.83
N GLN A 94 13.68 -19.59 3.48
CA GLN A 94 12.31 -19.07 3.61
C GLN A 94 12.26 -17.71 4.32
N ARG A 95 13.07 -17.52 5.38
CA ARG A 95 13.16 -16.23 6.08
C ARG A 95 13.75 -15.14 5.17
N LEU A 96 14.80 -15.47 4.42
CA LEU A 96 15.42 -14.57 3.46
C LEU A 96 14.45 -14.18 2.33
N ASP A 97 13.70 -15.14 1.79
CA ASP A 97 12.75 -14.88 0.71
C ASP A 97 11.59 -14.00 1.18
N LYS A 98 11.10 -14.20 2.41
CA LYS A 98 10.13 -13.27 3.04
C LYS A 98 10.68 -11.85 3.16
N LEU A 99 11.94 -11.71 3.60
CA LEU A 99 12.58 -10.39 3.70
C LEU A 99 12.77 -9.74 2.33
N ARG A 100 13.25 -10.50 1.34
CA ARG A 100 13.39 -10.05 -0.06
C ARG A 100 12.07 -9.60 -0.63
N TYR A 101 11.00 -10.36 -0.43
CA TYR A 101 9.65 -10.01 -0.85
C TYR A 101 9.20 -8.67 -0.24
N ASN A 102 9.36 -8.49 1.08
CA ASN A 102 8.98 -7.25 1.75
C ASN A 102 9.78 -6.03 1.24
N ILE A 103 11.07 -6.20 0.95
CA ILE A 103 11.90 -5.14 0.36
C ILE A 103 11.44 -4.83 -1.06
N TYR A 104 11.16 -5.86 -1.87
CA TYR A 104 10.66 -5.71 -3.22
C TYR A 104 9.32 -4.95 -3.23
N GLU A 105 8.36 -5.33 -2.39
CA GLU A 105 7.05 -4.67 -2.27
C GLU A 105 7.17 -3.19 -1.89
N ARG A 106 8.08 -2.85 -0.97
CA ARG A 106 8.35 -1.44 -0.64
C ARG A 106 8.91 -0.69 -1.85
N GLN A 107 9.80 -1.33 -2.60
CA GLN A 107 10.38 -0.74 -3.80
C GLN A 107 9.35 -0.57 -4.92
N THR A 108 8.45 -1.54 -5.14
CA THR A 108 7.38 -1.45 -6.14
C THR A 108 6.42 -0.31 -5.80
N HIS A 109 5.96 -0.22 -4.55
CA HIS A 109 5.11 0.89 -4.11
C HIS A 109 5.79 2.26 -4.27
N PHE A 110 7.09 2.35 -4.01
CA PHE A 110 7.83 3.60 -4.21
C PHE A 110 7.95 3.94 -5.71
N LYS A 111 8.24 2.95 -6.56
CA LYS A 111 8.24 3.09 -8.02
C LYS A 111 6.87 3.53 -8.53
N ASP A 112 5.78 2.97 -8.01
CA ASP A 112 4.42 3.35 -8.36
C ASP A 112 4.11 4.80 -7.98
N LYS A 113 4.54 5.25 -6.80
CA LYS A 113 4.41 6.66 -6.38
C LYS A 113 5.15 7.59 -7.35
N ILE A 114 6.38 7.23 -7.73
CA ILE A 114 7.15 7.98 -8.74
C ILE A 114 6.43 7.96 -10.08
N HIS A 115 5.93 6.81 -10.52
CA HIS A 115 5.22 6.66 -11.78
C HIS A 115 3.96 7.51 -11.83
N ARG A 116 3.15 7.51 -10.76
CA ARG A 116 1.96 8.37 -10.64
C ARG A 116 2.33 9.84 -10.76
N LYS A 117 3.38 10.29 -10.07
CA LYS A 117 3.88 11.67 -10.20
C LYS A 117 4.34 11.98 -11.63
N ARG A 118 5.09 11.07 -12.25
CA ARG A 118 5.54 11.19 -13.66
C ARG A 118 4.36 11.36 -14.60
N VAL A 119 3.35 10.50 -14.49
CA VAL A 119 2.14 10.54 -15.32
C VAL A 119 1.36 11.84 -15.07
N GLN A 120 1.21 12.28 -13.82
CA GLN A 120 0.56 13.55 -13.50
C GLN A 120 1.29 14.75 -14.10
N CYS A 121 2.62 14.81 -13.95
CA CYS A 121 3.44 15.87 -14.54
C CYS A 121 3.35 15.85 -16.06
N SER A 122 3.49 14.68 -16.70
CA SER A 122 3.36 14.52 -18.15
C SER A 122 1.98 14.96 -18.64
N ARG A 123 0.90 14.61 -17.94
CA ARG A 123 -0.46 15.08 -18.26
C ARG A 123 -0.58 16.61 -18.13
N LYS A 124 -0.07 17.20 -17.05
CA LYS A 124 -0.10 18.67 -16.86
C LYS A 124 0.69 19.40 -17.95
N ILE A 125 1.86 18.87 -18.31
CA ILE A 125 2.69 19.39 -19.40
C ILE A 125 1.92 19.28 -20.73
N GLY A 126 1.33 18.12 -21.04
CA GLY A 126 0.51 17.95 -22.25
C GLY A 126 -0.68 18.91 -22.31
N GLN A 127 -1.40 19.10 -21.19
CA GLN A 127 -2.50 20.07 -21.09
C GLN A 127 -2.01 21.51 -21.26
N SER A 128 -0.85 21.85 -20.71
CA SER A 128 -0.21 23.17 -20.89
C SER A 128 0.13 23.42 -22.35
N TYR A 129 0.77 22.45 -23.03
CA TYR A 129 1.09 22.55 -24.45
C TYR A 129 -0.16 22.67 -25.30
N ALA A 130 -1.21 21.87 -25.06
CA ALA A 130 -2.47 21.97 -25.79
C ALA A 130 -3.14 23.35 -25.62
N LYS A 131 -3.15 23.90 -24.40
CA LYS A 131 -3.66 25.26 -24.15
C LYS A 131 -2.85 26.32 -24.89
N PHE A 132 -1.52 26.27 -24.80
CA PHE A 132 -0.64 27.20 -25.51
C PHE A 132 -0.84 27.11 -27.03
N GLN A 133 -0.96 25.89 -27.56
CA GLN A 133 -1.24 25.66 -28.97
C GLN A 133 -2.60 26.24 -29.39
N SER A 134 -3.66 26.02 -28.59
CA SER A 134 -4.97 26.61 -28.88
C SER A 134 -4.96 28.14 -28.87
N LEU A 135 -4.15 28.77 -28.01
CA LEU A 135 -3.96 30.24 -28.00
C LEU A 135 -3.18 30.72 -29.23
N LEU A 136 -2.16 29.98 -29.65
CA LEU A 136 -1.44 30.27 -30.89
C LEU A 136 -2.36 30.15 -32.11
N ASP A 137 -3.20 29.12 -32.17
CA ASP A 137 -4.09 28.91 -33.30
C ASP A 137 -5.25 29.92 -33.30
N ALA A 138 -5.74 30.33 -32.13
CA ALA A 138 -6.68 31.44 -31.98
C ALA A 138 -6.10 32.80 -32.39
N SER A 139 -4.80 33.04 -32.18
CA SER A 139 -4.14 34.28 -32.62
C SER A 139 -3.82 34.30 -34.12
N LYS A 140 -3.62 33.13 -34.75
CA LYS A 140 -3.48 32.98 -36.21
C LYS A 140 -4.81 33.13 -36.95
N CYS A 141 -5.91 32.64 -36.37
CA CYS A 141 -7.25 32.77 -36.94
C CYS A 141 -7.91 34.04 -36.41
N GLY A 142 -7.56 35.19 -36.98
CA GLY A 142 -8.11 36.49 -36.60
C GLY A 142 -9.63 36.43 -36.44
N VAL A 143 -10.09 36.62 -35.21
CA VAL A 143 -11.48 36.93 -34.83
C VAL A 143 -12.52 36.03 -35.53
N ARG A 144 -12.57 34.76 -35.15
CA ARG A 144 -13.77 33.94 -35.37
C ARG A 144 -14.71 34.08 -34.17
N TYR A 145 -15.41 35.22 -34.08
CA TYR A 145 -16.65 35.25 -33.30
C TYR A 145 -17.63 34.26 -33.94
N ASN A 146 -18.21 33.37 -33.11
CA ASN A 146 -19.42 32.57 -33.36
C ASN A 146 -19.28 31.09 -33.81
N PHE A 147 -18.11 30.43 -33.76
CA PHE A 147 -18.05 28.96 -33.95
C PHE A 147 -18.01 28.14 -32.64
N ALA A 148 -17.73 28.77 -31.50
CA ALA A 148 -17.66 28.09 -30.21
C ALA A 148 -18.95 27.32 -29.86
N THR A 149 -20.11 27.87 -30.23
CA THR A 149 -21.41 27.24 -29.91
C THR A 149 -21.59 25.89 -30.61
N ILE A 150 -21.19 25.75 -31.89
CA ILE A 150 -21.39 24.49 -32.63
C ILE A 150 -20.46 23.40 -32.09
N ASP A 151 -19.19 23.75 -31.82
CA ASP A 151 -18.22 22.81 -31.24
C ASP A 151 -18.60 22.42 -29.80
N ASP A 152 -19.17 23.35 -29.02
CA ASP A 152 -19.72 23.07 -27.69
C ASP A 152 -20.90 22.09 -27.77
N TYR A 153 -21.76 22.15 -28.79
CA TYR A 153 -22.82 21.14 -28.99
C TYR A 153 -22.30 19.82 -29.58
N HIS A 154 -21.10 19.80 -30.17
CA HIS A 154 -20.50 18.59 -30.74
C HIS A 154 -19.75 17.74 -29.70
N SER A 155 -19.20 18.37 -28.65
CA SER A 155 -18.50 17.68 -27.56
C SER A 155 -19.45 17.38 -26.40
N PHE A 156 -19.63 16.10 -26.06
CA PHE A 156 -20.42 15.68 -24.88
C PHE A 156 -19.81 16.12 -23.54
N ASP A 157 -18.52 16.47 -23.53
CA ASP A 157 -17.82 17.00 -22.35
C ASP A 157 -17.96 18.53 -22.24
N SER A 158 -18.72 19.17 -23.13
CA SER A 158 -18.94 20.61 -23.09
C SER A 158 -19.78 21.01 -21.88
N LYS A 159 -19.70 22.29 -21.54
CA LYS A 159 -20.50 22.87 -20.46
C LYS A 159 -22.01 22.71 -20.70
N ILE A 160 -22.44 22.55 -21.96
CA ILE A 160 -23.86 22.43 -22.30
C ILE A 160 -24.43 21.09 -21.84
N TYR A 161 -23.66 20.01 -21.95
CA TYR A 161 -24.10 18.66 -21.56
C TYR A 161 -23.60 18.23 -20.19
N LEU A 162 -22.38 18.62 -19.80
CA LEU A 162 -21.74 18.22 -18.55
C LEU A 162 -21.19 19.43 -17.81
N GLU A 163 -22.03 20.02 -16.96
CA GLU A 163 -21.65 21.17 -16.15
C GLU A 163 -20.70 20.79 -15.00
N SER A 164 -19.57 21.49 -14.89
CA SER A 164 -18.63 21.30 -13.80
C SER A 164 -19.12 21.96 -12.51
N LYS A 165 -19.35 21.15 -11.46
CA LYS A 165 -19.74 21.62 -10.12
C LYS A 165 -18.75 22.63 -9.51
N ALA A 166 -17.49 22.62 -9.94
CA ALA A 166 -16.47 23.55 -9.48
C ALA A 166 -16.73 25.01 -9.92
N LEU A 167 -17.53 25.23 -10.97
CA LEU A 167 -17.94 26.57 -11.42
C LEU A 167 -19.13 27.13 -10.64
N GLY A 168 -19.63 26.40 -9.62
CA GLY A 168 -20.68 26.87 -8.72
C GLY A 168 -22.05 27.05 -9.36
N HIS A 169 -22.22 26.66 -10.63
CA HIS A 169 -23.52 26.64 -11.28
C HIS A 169 -24.23 25.35 -10.86
N ILE A 170 -25.19 25.50 -9.96
CA ILE A 170 -26.19 24.47 -9.69
C ILE A 170 -27.24 24.69 -10.78
N PRO A 171 -27.54 23.70 -11.64
CA PRO A 171 -28.65 23.81 -12.58
C PRO A 171 -29.86 24.26 -11.76
N GLN A 172 -30.41 25.43 -12.08
CA GLN A 172 -31.60 25.84 -11.37
C GLN A 172 -32.69 24.82 -11.73
N HIS A 173 -33.01 23.93 -10.80
CA HIS A 173 -34.32 23.29 -10.70
C HIS A 173 -35.43 24.33 -10.40
N SER A 174 -35.27 25.59 -10.87
CA SER A 174 -36.17 26.73 -10.66
C SER A 174 -37.58 26.47 -11.17
N ASN A 175 -37.73 25.49 -12.06
CA ASN A 175 -39.02 25.22 -12.67
C ASN A 175 -39.85 24.20 -11.88
N ASP A 176 -39.32 23.53 -10.86
CA ASP A 176 -40.12 22.56 -10.10
C ASP A 176 -41.23 23.26 -9.30
N HIS A 177 -41.00 24.49 -8.82
CA HIS A 177 -42.02 25.29 -8.14
C HIS A 177 -42.97 26.03 -9.10
N LEU A 178 -42.50 26.43 -10.29
CA LEU A 178 -43.31 27.08 -11.32
C LEU A 178 -44.23 26.07 -12.04
N ILE A 179 -43.73 24.86 -12.29
CA ILE A 179 -44.51 23.79 -12.91
C ILE A 179 -45.54 23.23 -11.92
N HIS A 180 -45.21 23.08 -10.63
CA HIS A 180 -46.19 22.67 -9.62
C HIS A 180 -47.31 23.70 -9.39
N SER A 181 -46.98 25.00 -9.38
CA SER A 181 -48.00 26.05 -9.18
C SER A 181 -48.94 26.20 -10.38
N ILE A 182 -48.42 26.02 -11.60
CA ILE A 182 -49.24 26.04 -12.82
C ILE A 182 -50.11 24.78 -12.91
N LEU A 183 -49.57 23.60 -12.61
CA LEU A 183 -50.32 22.33 -12.69
C LEU A 183 -51.30 22.09 -11.54
N GLN A 184 -51.10 22.70 -10.37
CA GLN A 184 -52.03 22.59 -9.23
C GLN A 184 -53.19 23.59 -9.26
N SER A 185 -53.21 24.54 -10.20
CA SER A 185 -54.37 25.41 -10.39
C SER A 185 -55.47 24.72 -11.22
N GLU A 186 -56.07 23.69 -10.61
CA GLU A 186 -57.31 23.06 -11.03
C GLU A 186 -58.50 24.05 -11.05
N GLU A 187 -58.31 25.27 -10.53
CA GLU A 187 -59.28 26.37 -10.53
C GLU A 187 -59.44 27.09 -11.87
N MET A 188 -58.61 26.81 -12.89
CA MET A 188 -58.76 27.44 -14.22
C MET A 188 -59.74 26.72 -15.14
N GLN A 189 -60.26 25.55 -14.78
CA GLN A 189 -61.21 24.81 -15.62
C GLN A 189 -62.65 25.34 -15.56
N THR A 190 -63.04 26.07 -14.52
CA THR A 190 -64.41 26.60 -14.37
C THR A 190 -64.61 27.99 -14.97
N HIS A 191 -63.53 28.72 -15.27
CA HIS A 191 -63.56 30.04 -15.92
C HIS A 191 -62.84 30.10 -17.27
N VAL A 192 -62.68 28.96 -17.97
CA VAL A 192 -61.97 28.91 -19.27
C VAL A 192 -62.54 29.91 -20.28
N ARG A 193 -63.88 30.06 -20.33
CA ARG A 193 -64.52 30.95 -21.31
C ARG A 193 -64.32 32.43 -20.98
N GLU A 194 -64.47 32.83 -19.72
CA GLU A 194 -64.32 34.23 -19.30
C GLU A 194 -62.85 34.67 -19.29
N ASN A 195 -61.93 33.81 -18.85
CA ASN A 195 -60.51 34.09 -18.89
C ASN A 195 -59.97 34.16 -20.32
N MET A 196 -60.46 33.32 -21.24
CA MET A 196 -60.12 33.43 -22.67
C MET A 196 -60.64 34.72 -23.30
N ILE A 197 -61.83 35.19 -22.93
CA ILE A 197 -62.37 36.47 -23.39
C ILE A 197 -61.56 37.64 -22.81
N HIS A 198 -61.14 37.56 -21.55
CA HIS A 198 -60.34 38.61 -20.91
C HIS A 198 -58.92 38.71 -21.49
N LEU A 199 -58.29 37.56 -21.79
CA LEU A 199 -57.00 37.48 -22.49
C LEU A 199 -57.13 37.91 -23.96
N HIS A 200 -58.21 37.55 -24.64
CA HIS A 200 -58.51 38.03 -25.99
C HIS A 200 -58.64 39.55 -26.00
N ASN A 201 -59.36 40.13 -25.03
CA ASN A 201 -59.56 41.58 -24.88
C ASN A 201 -58.27 42.33 -24.50
N GLN A 202 -57.42 41.75 -23.64
CA GLN A 202 -56.09 42.31 -23.33
C GLN A 202 -55.14 42.23 -24.53
N SER A 203 -55.16 41.13 -25.28
CA SER A 203 -54.33 40.97 -26.48
C SER A 203 -54.82 41.85 -27.64
N THR A 204 -56.11 42.15 -27.73
CA THR A 204 -56.66 43.07 -28.74
C THR A 204 -56.20 44.51 -28.58
N SER A 205 -55.69 44.92 -27.41
CA SER A 205 -55.07 46.25 -27.25
C SER A 205 -53.71 46.35 -27.97
N GLN A 206 -53.03 45.23 -28.26
CA GLN A 206 -51.82 45.19 -29.10
C GLN A 206 -52.10 44.83 -30.56
N ILE A 207 -53.27 44.27 -30.86
CA ILE A 207 -53.67 43.86 -32.23
C ILE A 207 -54.45 44.98 -32.96
N SER A 208 -55.04 45.94 -32.24
CA SER A 208 -55.71 47.12 -32.83
C SER A 208 -54.77 48.29 -33.15
N GLY A 209 -53.49 47.99 -33.40
CA GLY A 209 -52.55 48.88 -34.10
C GLY A 209 -52.62 48.69 -35.62
N SER A 210 -53.80 48.86 -36.22
CA SER A 210 -53.89 49.02 -37.68
C SER A 210 -53.44 50.43 -38.06
N GLN A 211 -52.13 50.62 -38.17
CA GLN A 211 -51.56 51.57 -39.14
C GLN A 211 -50.65 50.80 -40.09
N ASN A 212 -51.24 50.40 -41.22
CA ASN A 212 -50.58 50.25 -42.51
C ASN A 212 -49.17 49.63 -42.50
N VAL A 213 -49.11 48.30 -42.60
CA VAL A 213 -47.91 47.63 -43.15
C VAL A 213 -47.84 47.99 -44.64
N ALA A 214 -47.22 49.12 -44.94
CA ALA A 214 -46.77 49.43 -46.28
C ALA A 214 -45.51 48.59 -46.57
N LEU A 215 -45.67 47.58 -47.42
CA LEU A 215 -44.55 46.92 -48.10
C LEU A 215 -43.75 47.97 -48.87
N LYS A 216 -42.64 48.45 -48.32
CA LYS A 216 -41.67 49.24 -49.09
C LYS A 216 -40.63 48.31 -49.70
N LYS A 217 -40.87 47.93 -50.96
CA LYS A 217 -39.82 47.54 -51.89
C LYS A 217 -38.88 48.73 -52.09
N ASN A 218 -37.62 48.48 -51.77
CA ASN A 218 -36.38 48.99 -52.36
C ASN A 218 -36.26 50.48 -52.72
N GLY A 219 -35.23 51.11 -52.15
CA GLY A 219 -34.26 51.82 -52.99
C GLY A 219 -34.42 53.33 -53.17
N LEU A 220 -34.03 54.09 -52.13
CA LEU A 220 -33.43 55.42 -52.14
C LEU A 220 -33.98 56.59 -53.03
N TYR A 221 -34.36 57.66 -52.31
CA TYR A 221 -34.05 59.11 -52.48
C TYR A 221 -35.24 60.10 -52.63
N SER A 222 -35.08 61.21 -51.89
CA SER A 222 -35.61 62.58 -52.09
C SER A 222 -36.69 63.11 -51.12
N CYS A 223 -36.38 64.29 -50.58
CA CYS A 223 -37.18 65.15 -49.69
C CYS A 223 -38.23 65.96 -50.46
N PRO A 224 -39.26 66.49 -49.75
CA PRO A 224 -39.50 67.93 -49.84
C PRO A 224 -39.88 68.63 -48.51
N ASN A 225 -39.37 69.85 -48.39
CA ASN A 225 -39.72 70.99 -47.50
C ASN A 225 -41.14 70.94 -46.87
N LYS A 226 -41.42 71.42 -45.64
CA LYS A 226 -40.85 72.56 -44.90
C LYS A 226 -41.40 72.52 -43.46
N GLN A 227 -40.54 72.74 -42.46
CA GLN A 227 -40.67 73.69 -41.33
C GLN A 227 -39.91 73.21 -40.08
N ASN A 228 -38.92 74.04 -39.71
CA ASN A 228 -38.42 74.32 -38.38
C ASN A 228 -37.22 73.53 -37.84
N SER A 229 -36.07 74.17 -38.06
CA SER A 229 -34.72 74.04 -37.48
C SER A 229 -34.67 74.11 -35.94
N GLN A 230 -35.36 73.21 -35.24
CA GLN A 230 -35.43 73.18 -33.77
C GLN A 230 -34.68 71.99 -33.12
N ASN A 231 -34.14 71.05 -33.91
CA ASN A 231 -33.52 69.83 -33.35
C ASN A 231 -31.98 69.86 -33.23
N GLU A 232 -31.27 70.72 -33.97
CA GLU A 232 -29.81 70.91 -33.77
C GLU A 232 -29.50 71.74 -32.52
N THR A 233 -30.38 72.70 -32.18
CA THR A 233 -30.38 73.43 -30.92
C THR A 233 -30.65 72.49 -29.74
N ASN A 234 -31.54 71.51 -29.90
CA ASN A 234 -31.79 70.48 -28.88
C ASN A 234 -30.59 69.55 -28.63
N ASN A 235 -29.77 69.23 -29.63
CA ASN A 235 -28.56 68.41 -29.44
C ASN A 235 -27.41 69.18 -28.76
N LYS A 236 -27.24 70.48 -29.07
CA LYS A 236 -26.29 71.35 -28.34
C LYS A 236 -26.73 71.57 -26.89
N ASN A 237 -28.02 71.81 -26.67
CA ASN A 237 -28.61 71.93 -25.33
C ASN A 237 -28.54 70.62 -24.54
N ARG A 238 -28.62 69.45 -25.19
CA ARG A 238 -28.42 68.13 -24.57
C ARG A 238 -26.95 67.87 -24.21
N SER A 239 -25.99 68.41 -24.96
CA SER A 239 -24.57 68.35 -24.57
C SER A 239 -24.30 69.20 -23.33
N ILE A 240 -24.81 70.44 -23.32
CA ILE A 240 -24.70 71.36 -22.18
C ILE A 240 -25.36 70.78 -20.92
N LEU A 241 -26.55 70.15 -21.06
CA LEU A 241 -27.22 69.47 -19.94
C LEU A 241 -26.48 68.23 -19.43
N LYS A 242 -25.70 67.54 -20.28
CA LYS A 242 -24.84 66.44 -19.85
C LYS A 242 -23.64 66.95 -19.08
N ASP A 243 -23.01 68.03 -19.54
CA ASP A 243 -21.87 68.64 -18.87
C ASP A 243 -22.24 69.28 -17.52
N LEU A 244 -23.44 69.87 -17.42
CA LEU A 244 -23.97 70.34 -16.13
C LEU A 244 -24.27 69.18 -15.16
N ASN A 245 -24.84 68.08 -15.64
CA ASN A 245 -25.07 66.88 -14.82
C ASN A 245 -23.78 66.17 -14.38
N THR A 246 -22.73 66.18 -15.19
CA THR A 246 -21.43 65.60 -14.81
C THR A 246 -20.74 66.47 -13.76
N MET A 247 -20.81 67.81 -13.89
CA MET A 247 -20.32 68.72 -12.85
C MET A 247 -21.09 68.60 -11.54
N GLU A 248 -22.41 68.44 -11.59
CA GLU A 248 -23.26 68.24 -10.40
C GLU A 248 -22.92 66.91 -9.68
N LYS A 249 -22.70 65.82 -10.42
CA LYS A 249 -22.27 64.53 -9.85
C LYS A 249 -20.86 64.59 -9.24
N LEU A 250 -19.96 65.37 -9.84
CA LEU A 250 -18.63 65.58 -9.26
C LEU A 250 -18.72 66.37 -7.95
N LEU A 251 -19.56 67.40 -7.88
CA LEU A 251 -19.83 68.16 -6.65
C LEU A 251 -20.48 67.29 -5.55
N HIS A 252 -21.41 66.41 -5.90
CA HIS A 252 -21.99 65.45 -4.94
C HIS A 252 -20.99 64.38 -4.49
N LYS A 253 -20.06 63.95 -5.36
CA LYS A 253 -19.02 62.99 -5.01
C LYS A 253 -17.93 63.61 -4.12
N THR A 254 -17.56 64.87 -4.35
CA THR A 254 -16.63 65.61 -3.47
C THR A 254 -17.26 65.88 -2.10
N ASN A 255 -18.56 66.19 -2.05
CA ASN A 255 -19.28 66.35 -0.78
C ASN A 255 -19.53 65.01 -0.06
N SER A 256 -19.79 63.92 -0.80
CA SER A 256 -19.91 62.56 -0.24
C SER A 256 -18.59 62.03 0.33
N MET A 257 -17.45 62.31 -0.30
CA MET A 257 -16.13 61.92 0.21
C MET A 257 -15.67 62.77 1.41
N PHE A 258 -16.23 63.96 1.60
CA PHE A 258 -15.93 64.84 2.74
C PHE A 258 -16.79 64.52 3.98
N SER A 259 -17.90 63.76 3.86
CA SER A 259 -18.87 63.54 4.95
C SER A 259 -18.89 62.13 5.59
N SER A 260 -18.10 61.15 5.15
CA SER A 260 -18.09 59.81 5.80
C SER A 260 -16.73 59.39 6.37
N LEU A 261 -15.84 60.35 6.58
CA LEU A 261 -14.58 60.20 7.32
C LEU A 261 -14.76 60.48 8.82
N HIS A 262 -16.02 60.56 9.29
CA HIS A 262 -16.37 60.66 10.69
C HIS A 262 -17.36 59.54 11.05
N ASP A 263 -17.04 58.84 12.15
CA ASP A 263 -17.85 57.86 12.88
C ASP A 263 -17.55 56.38 12.62
N THR A 264 -16.30 56.04 12.90
CA THR A 264 -15.97 54.83 13.66
C THR A 264 -16.43 54.98 15.12
N GLN A 265 -17.24 54.02 15.62
CA GLN A 265 -17.27 53.46 16.99
C GLN A 265 -18.67 53.02 17.45
N ALA A 266 -18.86 51.73 17.70
CA ALA A 266 -19.78 51.06 18.66
C ALA A 266 -20.13 49.65 18.12
N ALA A 267 -19.48 48.56 18.53
CA ALA A 267 -19.64 47.81 19.78
C ALA A 267 -21.05 47.22 20.03
N ARG A 268 -21.05 45.90 20.31
CA ARG A 268 -21.97 45.11 21.17
C ARG A 268 -23.26 44.54 20.56
N THR A 269 -23.34 43.22 20.33
CA THR A 269 -23.71 42.08 21.24
C THR A 269 -25.20 41.72 21.19
N THR A 270 -25.48 40.46 21.55
CA THR A 270 -26.77 39.78 21.77
C THR A 270 -27.44 39.26 20.50
N SER A 271 -28.05 38.07 20.43
CA SER A 271 -28.13 36.86 21.26
C SER A 271 -29.11 35.96 20.51
N THR A 272 -28.80 34.69 20.30
CA THR A 272 -29.82 33.71 19.91
C THR A 272 -29.67 32.50 20.80
N GLU A 273 -30.48 32.47 21.85
CA GLU A 273 -30.79 31.27 22.62
C GLU A 273 -31.74 30.41 21.80
N HIS A 274 -31.53 29.10 21.78
CA HIS A 274 -32.60 28.13 22.00
C HIS A 274 -31.97 26.80 22.47
N HIS A 275 -32.39 26.41 23.67
CA HIS A 275 -32.08 25.16 24.37
C HIS A 275 -32.34 23.89 23.53
N SER A 276 -31.49 22.89 23.71
CA SER A 276 -32.01 21.53 23.93
C SER A 276 -31.11 20.76 24.90
N PHE A 277 -31.66 20.54 26.09
CA PHE A 277 -31.26 19.52 27.05
C PHE A 277 -31.38 18.14 26.41
N PHE A 278 -30.25 17.46 26.21
CA PHE A 278 -30.17 16.00 26.28
C PHE A 278 -28.75 15.63 26.74
N ASP A 279 -28.58 15.53 28.06
CA ASP A 279 -27.44 14.85 28.66
C ASP A 279 -27.54 13.37 28.32
N PHE A 280 -26.92 12.98 27.21
CA PHE A 280 -26.59 11.59 26.95
C PHE A 280 -25.38 11.23 27.82
N MET A 281 -25.53 10.25 28.71
CA MET A 281 -24.44 9.64 29.48
C MET A 281 -23.23 9.35 28.57
N ILE A 282 -22.18 10.15 28.71
CA ILE A 282 -20.91 9.99 27.99
C ILE A 282 -20.19 8.79 28.61
N ARG A 283 -20.04 7.72 27.82
CA ARG A 283 -19.13 6.62 28.20
C ARG A 283 -17.70 7.20 28.29
N PRO A 284 -16.90 6.82 29.30
CA PRO A 284 -15.50 7.22 29.33
C PRO A 284 -14.83 6.77 28.02
N PRO A 285 -13.99 7.61 27.40
CA PRO A 285 -13.37 7.30 26.13
C PRO A 285 -12.57 6.00 26.26
N THR A 286 -12.81 5.06 25.34
CA THR A 286 -12.03 3.83 25.25
C THR A 286 -10.55 4.23 25.18
N PRO A 287 -9.68 3.69 26.06
CA PRO A 287 -8.27 4.06 26.07
C PRO A 287 -7.69 3.76 24.69
N LYS A 288 -7.33 4.82 23.97
CA LYS A 288 -6.72 4.71 22.65
C LYS A 288 -5.27 4.30 22.89
N PHE A 289 -4.89 3.13 22.39
CA PHE A 289 -3.48 2.80 22.26
C PHE A 289 -2.91 3.78 21.25
N ASN A 290 -2.05 4.70 21.72
CA ASN A 290 -1.32 5.57 20.83
C ASN A 290 -0.42 4.69 19.97
N HIS A 291 -0.83 4.41 18.74
CA HIS A 291 0.08 3.96 17.69
C HIS A 291 0.92 5.17 17.26
N THR A 292 1.67 5.75 18.19
CA THR A 292 2.86 6.49 17.84
C THR A 292 3.82 5.41 17.35
N LEU A 293 4.11 5.39 16.05
CA LEU A 293 5.25 4.62 15.57
C LEU A 293 6.43 5.05 16.44
N PRO A 294 7.07 4.12 17.19
CA PRO A 294 8.11 4.49 18.12
C PRO A 294 9.15 5.27 17.33
N SER A 295 9.47 6.47 17.81
CA SER A 295 10.53 7.29 17.21
C SER A 295 11.77 6.40 17.07
N ASP A 296 12.58 6.57 16.01
CA ASP A 296 13.77 5.74 15.80
C ASP A 296 14.69 5.70 17.03
N LEU A 297 14.62 6.75 17.87
CA LEU A 297 15.25 6.84 19.18
C LEU A 297 14.71 5.79 20.19
N GLU A 298 13.39 5.62 20.30
CA GLU A 298 12.75 4.66 21.22
C GLU A 298 13.03 3.21 20.80
N VAL A 299 13.05 2.94 19.50
CA VAL A 299 13.47 1.65 18.95
C VAL A 299 14.95 1.40 19.27
N GLY A 300 15.81 2.41 19.11
CA GLY A 300 17.22 2.35 19.47
C GLY A 300 17.44 2.07 20.96
N VAL A 301 16.72 2.77 21.84
CA VAL A 301 16.80 2.57 23.30
C VAL A 301 16.33 1.15 23.67
N THR A 302 15.25 0.66 23.08
CA THR A 302 14.74 -0.69 23.31
C THR A 302 15.76 -1.75 22.87
N LEU A 303 16.41 -1.54 21.72
CA LEU A 303 17.46 -2.42 21.22
C LEU A 303 18.66 -2.46 22.18
N VAL A 304 19.14 -1.30 22.63
CA VAL A 304 20.25 -1.20 23.59
C VAL A 304 19.90 -1.89 24.90
N GLN A 305 18.70 -1.68 25.44
CA GLN A 305 18.24 -2.36 26.66
C GLN A 305 18.17 -3.88 26.47
N SER A 306 17.70 -4.36 25.32
CA SER A 306 17.65 -5.79 25.01
C SER A 306 19.04 -6.42 24.90
N LEU A 307 20.00 -5.70 24.31
CA LEU A 307 21.38 -6.14 24.18
C LEU A 307 22.10 -6.19 25.54
N ILE A 308 21.90 -5.19 26.39
CA ILE A 308 22.50 -5.17 27.74
C ILE A 308 21.96 -6.33 28.57
N ARG A 309 20.64 -6.57 28.55
CA ARG A 309 20.03 -7.73 29.25
C ARG A 309 20.57 -9.06 28.71
N GLY A 310 20.64 -9.22 27.39
CA GLY A 310 21.19 -10.43 26.78
C GLY A 310 22.67 -10.65 27.13
N ARG A 311 23.46 -9.57 27.17
CA ARG A 311 24.88 -9.64 27.51
C ARG A 311 25.12 -9.98 28.99
N ALA A 312 24.28 -9.48 29.89
CA ALA A 312 24.31 -9.85 31.30
C ALA A 312 24.10 -11.36 31.49
N VAL A 313 23.05 -11.92 30.87
CA VAL A 313 22.76 -13.36 30.92
C VAL A 313 23.90 -14.20 30.33
N GLN A 314 24.50 -13.74 29.23
CA GLN A 314 25.67 -14.42 28.64
C GLN A 314 26.88 -14.40 29.58
N ASN A 315 27.13 -13.29 30.26
CA ASN A 315 28.22 -13.16 31.22
C ASN A 315 28.00 -14.09 32.42
N GLU A 316 26.79 -14.14 32.98
CA GLU A 316 26.43 -15.08 34.05
C GLU A 316 26.61 -16.54 33.61
N MET A 317 26.18 -16.88 32.41
CA MET A 317 26.35 -18.23 31.86
C MET A 317 27.83 -18.60 31.66
N CYS A 318 28.63 -17.67 31.12
CA CYS A 318 30.07 -17.86 30.93
C CYS A 318 30.80 -18.01 32.28
N GLN A 319 30.41 -17.21 33.27
CA GLN A 319 30.95 -17.31 34.62
C GLN A 319 30.62 -18.67 35.24
N GLY A 320 29.36 -19.10 35.21
CA GLY A 320 28.96 -20.41 35.72
C GLY A 320 29.70 -21.57 35.03
N LYS A 321 29.92 -21.47 33.70
CA LYS A 321 30.75 -22.44 32.98
C LYS A 321 32.19 -22.48 33.52
N ASN A 322 32.81 -21.34 33.75
CA ASN A 322 34.18 -21.29 34.29
C ASN A 322 34.26 -21.86 35.71
N GLU A 323 33.29 -21.55 36.57
CA GLU A 323 33.19 -22.09 37.93
C GLU A 323 33.04 -23.62 37.92
N THR A 324 32.21 -24.17 37.02
CA THR A 324 32.07 -25.63 36.87
C THR A 324 33.35 -26.29 36.37
N LEU A 325 34.09 -25.64 35.45
CA LEU A 325 35.37 -26.15 34.97
C LEU A 325 36.41 -26.18 36.10
N GLU A 326 36.50 -25.11 36.89
CA GLU A 326 37.40 -25.02 38.04
C GLU A 326 37.07 -26.09 39.08
N LEU A 327 35.78 -26.32 39.35
CA LEU A 327 35.33 -27.38 40.25
C LEU A 327 35.74 -28.78 39.74
N ILE A 328 35.55 -29.06 38.44
CA ILE A 328 35.97 -30.32 37.83
C ILE A 328 37.48 -30.52 37.98
N GLU A 329 38.28 -29.48 37.79
CA GLU A 329 39.73 -29.56 37.95
C GLU A 329 40.13 -29.85 39.41
N LYS A 330 39.52 -29.16 40.38
CA LYS A 330 39.71 -29.42 41.81
C LYS A 330 39.36 -30.87 42.18
N LEU A 331 38.23 -31.39 41.68
CA LEU A 331 37.81 -32.77 41.92
C LEU A 331 38.80 -33.78 41.30
N LYS A 332 39.22 -33.55 40.05
CA LYS A 332 40.23 -34.41 39.40
C LYS A 332 41.57 -34.41 40.13
N ASN A 333 42.00 -33.28 40.68
CA ASN A 333 43.24 -33.20 41.44
C ASN A 333 43.12 -33.94 42.77
N LYS A 334 41.99 -33.81 43.47
CA LYS A 334 41.71 -34.56 44.69
C LYS A 334 41.65 -36.08 44.46
N ASP A 335 41.04 -36.52 43.36
CA ASP A 335 41.03 -37.94 42.99
C ASP A 335 42.44 -38.49 42.72
N LYS A 336 43.32 -37.69 42.09
CA LYS A 336 44.74 -38.05 41.90
C LYS A 336 45.52 -38.11 43.20
N GLU A 337 45.23 -37.24 44.17
CA GLU A 337 45.85 -37.28 45.50
C GLU A 337 45.41 -38.52 46.28
N ASN A 338 44.11 -38.85 46.25
CA ASN A 338 43.56 -40.05 46.87
C ASN A 338 44.09 -41.36 46.26
N GLN A 339 44.46 -41.38 44.97
CA GLN A 339 45.08 -42.54 44.32
C GLN A 339 46.57 -42.71 44.63
N LYS A 340 47.23 -41.69 45.21
CA LYS A 340 48.65 -41.73 45.56
C LYS A 340 48.90 -42.10 47.03
N GLN A 341 47.88 -42.06 47.86
CA GLN A 341 47.85 -42.64 49.20
C GLN A 341 47.44 -44.11 49.11
#